data_AF-A0A699UQG0-F1
#
_entry.id   AF-A0A699UQG0-F1
#
_cell.length_a   1.000
_cell.length_b   1.000
_cell.length_c   1.000
_cell.angle_alpha   90.00
_cell.angle_beta   90.00
_cell.angle_gamma   90.00
#
_symmetry.space_group_name_H-M   'P 1'
#
loop_
_entity.id
_entity.type
_entity.pdbx_description
1 polymer ?
#
loop_
_entity_poly.entity_id
_entity_poly.type
_entity_poly.pdbx_seq_one_letter_code
_entity_poly.pdbx_strand_id
1 'polypeptide(L)' 'YHFIKEQVEQGVIELYFVNTEYQLADLFTKALGRERIEFLTNKLGMQSFTPETLQKLMNEDDE' A
#
# COMPACT_ATOMS: atom_id res chain seq x y z
N TYR A 1 -0.49 -18.01 -25.09
CA TYR A 1 0.49 -17.02 -24.59
C TYR A 1 -0.03 -16.52 -23.27
N HIS A 2 0.52 -17.01 -22.16
CA HIS A 2 0.10 -16.62 -20.81
C HIS A 2 1.30 -16.07 -20.08
N PHE A 3 1.71 -14.85 -20.45
CA PHE A 3 2.94 -14.22 -19.98
C PHE A 3 3.17 -14.37 -18.46
N ILE A 4 2.19 -14.00 -17.62
CA ILE A 4 2.31 -14.10 -16.17
C ILE A 4 2.51 -15.55 -15.69
N LYS A 5 1.78 -16.52 -16.28
CA LYS A 5 1.91 -17.93 -15.93
C LYS A 5 3.30 -18.46 -16.29
N GLU A 6 3.80 -18.12 -17.48
CA GLU A 6 5.14 -18.53 -17.94
C GLU A 6 6.23 -17.96 -17.03
N GLN A 7 6.11 -16.71 -16.56
CA GLN A 7 7.05 -16.10 -15.61
C GLN A 7 7.03 -16.77 -14.23
N VAL A 8 5.86 -17.24 -13.78
CA VAL A 8 5.73 -18.01 -12.53
C VAL A 8 6.36 -19.40 -12.68
N GLU A 9 6.09 -20.10 -13.79
CA GLU A 9 6.69 -21.41 -14.09
C GLU A 9 8.22 -21.35 -14.22
N GLN A 10 8.74 -20.23 -14.74
CA GLN A 10 10.18 -19.96 -14.83
C GLN A 10 10.80 -19.52 -13.49
N GLY A 11 10.00 -19.29 -12.44
CA GLY A 11 10.47 -18.83 -11.13
C GLY A 11 10.91 -17.36 -11.10
N VAL A 12 10.63 -16.59 -12.15
CA VAL A 12 10.91 -15.14 -12.19
C VAL A 12 9.93 -14.38 -11.29
N ILE A 13 8.70 -14.88 -11.19
CA ILE A 13 7.67 -14.36 -10.29
C ILE A 13 7.30 -15.44 -9.29
N GLU A 14 7.40 -15.12 -8.00
CA GLU A 14 6.87 -15.95 -6.94
C GLU A 14 5.53 -15.38 -6.45
N LEU A 15 4.55 -16.25 -6.28
CA LEU A 15 3.21 -15.86 -5.83
C LEU A 15 2.99 -16.30 -4.39
N TYR A 16 2.51 -15.36 -3.59
CA TYR A 16 2.10 -15.60 -2.20
C TYR A 16 0.61 -15.33 -2.06
N PHE A 17 -0.07 -16.22 -1.34
CA PHE A 17 -1.45 -15.97 -0.99
C PHE A 17 -1.53 -14.92 0.12
N VAL A 18 -2.32 -13.86 -0.13
CA VAL A 18 -2.66 -12.85 0.86
C VAL A 18 -4.16 -12.90 1.06
N ASN A 19 -4.61 -12.98 2.32
CA ASN A 19 -6.02 -12.87 2.63
C ASN A 19 -6.54 -11.51 2.13
N THR A 20 -7.74 -11.48 1.53
CA THR A 20 -8.34 -10.24 0.98
C THR A 20 -8.43 -9.12 2.01
N GLU A 21 -8.50 -9.46 3.31
CA GLU A 21 -8.50 -8.50 4.41
C GLU A 21 -7.12 -7.87 4.65
N TYR A 22 -6.06 -8.33 4.00
CA TYR A 22 -4.70 -7.82 4.17
C TYR A 22 -4.07 -7.39 2.86
N GLN A 23 -4.82 -7.42 1.77
CA GLN A 23 -4.35 -7.01 0.46
C GLN A 23 -4.20 -5.48 0.39
N LEU A 24 -2.99 -4.99 0.68
CA LEU A 24 -2.66 -3.54 0.68
C LEU A 24 -2.95 -2.86 -0.67
N ALA A 25 -2.82 -3.60 -1.79
CA ALA A 25 -3.14 -3.10 -3.12
C ALA A 25 -4.60 -2.66 -3.30
N ASP A 26 -5.51 -3.16 -2.45
CA ASP A 26 -6.92 -2.75 -2.48
C ASP A 26 -7.10 -1.26 -2.14
N LEU A 27 -6.15 -0.66 -1.40
CA LEU A 27 -6.13 0.77 -1.11
C LEU A 27 -6.10 1.63 -2.38
N PHE A 28 -5.46 1.14 -3.45
CA PHE A 28 -5.27 1.88 -4.71
C PHE A 28 -6.24 1.47 -5.81
N THR A 29 -6.94 0.35 -5.65
CA THR A 29 -7.71 -0.28 -6.73
C THR A 29 -9.19 -0.42 -6.44
N LYS A 30 -9.63 -0.25 -5.19
CA LYS A 30 -11.03 -0.40 -4.77
C LYS A 30 -11.54 0.84 -4.03
N ALA A 31 -12.84 1.08 -4.14
CA ALA A 31 -13.54 1.99 -3.24
C ALA A 31 -13.80 1.26 -1.91
N LEU A 32 -13.04 1.60 -0.87
CA LEU A 32 -13.13 1.00 0.45
C LEU A 32 -13.82 1.95 1.44
N GLY A 33 -14.48 1.39 2.46
CA GLY A 33 -14.99 2.17 3.59
C GLY A 33 -13.86 2.72 4.47
N ARG A 34 -14.15 3.77 5.23
CA ARG A 34 -13.17 4.45 6.10
C ARG A 34 -12.41 3.50 7.01
N GLU A 35 -13.12 2.65 7.76
CA GLU A 35 -12.50 1.70 8.71
C GLU A 35 -11.50 0.77 8.01
N ARG A 36 -11.83 0.38 6.77
CA ARG A 36 -11.00 -0.50 5.96
C ARG A 36 -9.75 0.22 5.44
N ILE A 37 -9.89 1.49 5.05
CA ILE A 37 -8.76 2.34 4.68
C ILE A 37 -7.84 2.52 5.88
N GLU A 38 -8.36 2.92 7.04
CA GLU A 38 -7.58 3.12 8.27
C GLU A 38 -6.82 1.86 8.69
N PHE A 39 -7.47 0.69 8.62
CA PHE A 39 -6.81 -0.59 8.89
C PHE A 39 -5.62 -0.84 7.95
N LEU A 40 -5.81 -0.66 6.64
CA LEU A 40 -4.76 -0.91 5.64
C LEU A 40 -3.63 0.13 5.69
N THR A 41 -3.93 1.41 5.93
CA THR A 41 -2.91 2.46 6.08
C THR A 41 -2.04 2.22 7.31
N ASN A 42 -2.64 1.77 8.42
CA ASN A 42 -1.90 1.36 9.61
C ASN A 42 -0.97 0.18 9.34
N LYS A 43 -1.44 -0.82 8.58
CA LYS A 43 -0.60 -1.97 8.17
C LYS A 43 0.54 -1.58 7.24
N LEU A 44 0.33 -0.57 6.39
CA LEU A 44 1.37 -0.02 5.51
C LEU A 44 2.39 0.84 6.27
N GLY A 45 2.14 1.16 7.54
CA GLY A 45 3.00 2.05 8.33
C GLY A 45 2.85 3.53 7.95
N MET A 46 1.75 3.89 7.27
CA MET A 46 1.46 5.28 6.94
C MET A 46 1.04 6.04 8.19
N GLN A 47 1.58 7.25 8.35
CA GLN A 47 1.18 8.18 9.40
C GLN A 47 0.30 9.28 8.82
N SER A 48 -0.79 9.58 9.51
CA SER A 48 -1.63 10.73 9.19
C SER A 48 -1.06 11.99 9.82
N PHE A 49 -0.91 13.05 9.03
CA PHE A 49 -0.45 14.35 9.49
C PHE A 49 -1.53 15.39 9.21
N THR A 50 -1.63 16.40 10.08
CA THR A 50 -2.44 17.59 9.75
C THR A 50 -1.67 18.45 8.74
N PRO A 51 -2.36 19.30 7.96
CA PRO A 51 -1.68 20.22 7.02
C PRO A 51 -0.58 21.06 7.68
N GLU A 52 -0.78 21.48 8.93
CA GLU A 52 0.18 22.29 9.69
C GLU A 52 1.43 21.46 10.06
N THR A 53 1.26 20.21 10.48
CA THR A 53 2.40 19.32 10.75
C THR A 53 3.15 18.98 9.47
N LEU A 54 2.45 18.76 8.36
CA LEU A 54 3.08 18.55 7.05
C LEU A 54 3.89 19.76 6.62
N GLN A 55 3.34 20.96 6.76
CA GLN A 55 4.04 22.19 6.41
C GLN A 55 5.31 22.38 7.26
N LYS A 56 5.26 22.06 8.56
CA LYS A 56 6.44 22.10 9.42
C LYS A 56 7.51 21.10 8.97
N LEU A 57 7.15 19.84 8.75
CA LEU A 57 8.08 18.81 8.27
C LEU A 57 8.74 19.18 6.94
N MET A 58 8.01 19.82 6.02
CA MET A 58 8.55 20.25 4.73
C MET A 58 9.51 21.45 4.84
N ASN A 59 9.44 22.22 5.93
CA ASN A 59 10.27 23.41 6.15
C ASN A 59 11.41 23.17 7.15
N GLU A 60 11.44 22.01 7.82
CA GLU A 60 12.46 21.63 8.81
C GLU A 60 13.77 21.11 8.16
N ASP A 61 13.81 20.95 6.83
CA ASP A 61 15.00 20.50 6.07
C ASP A 61 16.01 21.63 5.75
N ASP A 62 15.79 22.87 6.21
CA ASP A 62 16.58 24.08 5.86
C ASP A 62 17.48 24.65 7.00
N GLU A 63 17.82 23.87 8.04
CA GLU A 63 18.89 24.21 9.02
C GLU A 63 19.98 23.13 9.14
#